data_AF-X1NID1-F1
#
_entry.id   AF-X1NID1-F1
#
_cell.length_a   1.000
_cell.length_b   1.000
_cell.length_c   1.000
_cell.angle_alpha   90.00
_cell.angle_beta   90.00
_cell.angle_gamma   90.00
#
_symmetry.space_group_name_H-M   'P 1'
#
loop_
_entity.id
_entity.type
_entity.pdbx_description
1 polymer ?
#
loop_
_entity_poly.entity_id
_entity_poly.type
_entity_poly.pdbx_seq_one_letter_code
_entity_poly.pdbx_strand_id
1 'polypeptide(L)'
;MQLNIRDFAKMIEFSLVRPDATEKDIERFCHIVKENNFATACVNPVNVSLTAELLKGTNIDISASIGFPFGSHIPEVKVLEAKRAIEMGATQIDMVINIGALKSGKNEIVFKDIKAVVDVSGNAPVKVILENGFLNDEEKVRGCRMALRTGSIVSSTGTVVILW
;
A
#
# COMPACT_ATOMS: atom_id res chain seq x y z
N MET A 1 13.16 10.70 -23.15
CA MET A 1 13.07 9.26 -22.83
C MET A 1 11.88 8.70 -23.61
N GLN A 2 12.09 7.82 -24.58
CA GLN A 2 10.98 7.10 -25.22
C GLN A 2 10.67 5.88 -24.36
N LEU A 3 9.45 5.83 -23.79
CA LEU A 3 8.95 4.66 -23.05
C LEU A 3 8.25 3.74 -24.05
N ASN A 4 8.64 2.46 -24.09
CA ASN A 4 7.86 1.44 -24.79
C ASN A 4 6.84 0.79 -23.83
N ILE A 5 5.89 0.02 -24.37
CA ILE A 5 4.81 -0.59 -23.57
C ILE A 5 5.35 -1.53 -22.48
N ARG A 6 6.47 -2.23 -22.72
CA ARG A 6 7.06 -3.15 -21.75
C ARG A 6 7.69 -2.40 -20.58
N ASP A 7 8.41 -1.32 -20.87
CA ASP A 7 9.02 -0.46 -19.85
C ASP A 7 7.92 0.24 -19.03
N PHE A 8 6.84 0.65 -19.69
CA PHE A 8 5.68 1.23 -19.01
C PHE A 8 4.98 0.25 -18.07
N ALA A 9 4.81 -1.02 -18.47
CA ALA A 9 4.22 -2.04 -17.61
C ALA A 9 5.00 -2.22 -16.30
N LYS A 10 6.33 -2.08 -16.34
CA LYS A 10 7.21 -2.09 -15.15
C LYS A 10 7.15 -0.83 -14.29
N MET A 11 6.25 0.09 -14.58
CA MET A 11 5.91 1.23 -13.72
C MET A 11 4.52 1.09 -13.09
N ILE A 12 3.78 0.02 -13.41
CA ILE A 12 2.40 -0.17 -12.95
C ILE A 12 2.38 -1.06 -11.71
N GLU A 13 1.77 -0.52 -10.65
CA GLU A 13 1.23 -1.30 -9.54
C GLU A 13 -0.26 -1.55 -9.83
N PHE A 14 -0.60 -2.80 -10.13
CA PHE A 14 -1.96 -3.20 -10.48
C PHE A 14 -2.66 -3.73 -9.22
N SER A 15 -3.85 -3.21 -8.92
CA SER A 15 -4.48 -3.42 -7.61
C SER A 15 -5.80 -4.20 -7.70
N LEU A 16 -6.02 -5.09 -6.74
CA LEU A 16 -7.30 -5.74 -6.46
C LEU A 16 -7.59 -5.67 -4.96
N VAL A 17 -8.24 -4.58 -4.54
CA VAL A 17 -8.53 -4.25 -3.14
C VAL A 17 -10.03 -4.13 -2.84
N ARG A 18 -10.90 -4.56 -3.77
CA ARG A 18 -12.35 -4.60 -3.55
C ARG A 18 -12.70 -5.61 -2.44
N PRO A 19 -13.69 -5.31 -1.59
CA PRO A 19 -14.02 -6.13 -0.42
C PRO A 19 -14.65 -7.49 -0.76
N ASP A 20 -15.16 -7.65 -1.99
CA ASP A 20 -15.84 -8.84 -2.49
C ASP A 20 -14.94 -9.72 -3.37
N ALA A 21 -13.63 -9.44 -3.45
CA ALA A 21 -12.69 -10.23 -4.24
C ALA A 21 -12.64 -11.69 -3.73
N THR A 22 -13.02 -12.63 -4.59
CA THR A 22 -12.97 -14.07 -4.31
C THR A 22 -11.60 -14.65 -4.66
N GLU A 23 -11.30 -15.88 -4.24
CA GLU A 23 -10.07 -16.59 -4.65
C GLU A 23 -9.93 -16.68 -6.19
N LYS A 24 -11.03 -16.91 -6.92
CA LYS A 24 -11.05 -16.92 -8.39
C LYS A 24 -10.71 -15.55 -8.98
N ASP A 25 -11.11 -14.46 -8.32
CA ASP A 25 -10.69 -13.11 -8.72
C ASP A 25 -9.19 -12.93 -8.53
N ILE A 26 -8.61 -13.45 -7.44
CA ILE A 26 -7.17 -13.40 -7.18
C ILE A 26 -6.38 -14.21 -8.20
N GLU A 27 -6.86 -15.41 -8.56
CA GLU A 27 -6.25 -16.23 -9.63
C GLU A 27 -6.23 -15.48 -10.97
N ARG A 28 -7.39 -14.94 -11.38
CA ARG A 28 -7.51 -14.16 -12.62
C ARG A 28 -6.64 -12.90 -12.58
N PHE A 29 -6.62 -12.20 -11.46
CA PHE A 29 -5.78 -11.03 -11.25
C PHE A 29 -4.30 -11.38 -11.40
N CYS A 30 -3.81 -12.43 -10.74
CA CYS A 30 -2.42 -12.86 -10.84
C CYS A 30 -2.06 -13.27 -12.28
N HIS A 31 -2.99 -13.90 -13.00
CA HIS A 31 -2.79 -14.21 -14.42
C HIS A 31 -2.57 -12.94 -15.26
N ILE A 32 -3.44 -11.94 -15.12
CA ILE A 32 -3.30 -10.64 -15.83
C ILE A 32 -1.97 -9.97 -15.49
N VAL A 33 -1.59 -9.94 -14.21
CA VAL A 33 -0.34 -9.33 -13.75
C VAL A 33 0.88 -10.01 -14.38
N LYS A 34 0.87 -11.35 -14.48
CA LYS A 34 1.92 -12.12 -15.16
C LYS A 34 1.97 -11.86 -16.66
N GLU A 35 0.83 -11.94 -17.34
CA GLU A 35 0.74 -11.77 -18.79
C GLU A 35 1.25 -10.40 -19.24
N ASN A 36 0.95 -9.36 -18.46
CA ASN A 36 1.37 -8.00 -18.76
C ASN A 36 2.72 -7.63 -18.14
N ASN A 37 3.30 -8.52 -17.32
CA ASN A 37 4.58 -8.34 -16.65
C ASN A 37 4.64 -7.01 -15.86
N PHE A 38 3.57 -6.70 -15.12
CA PHE A 38 3.52 -5.50 -14.28
C PHE A 38 4.62 -5.51 -13.21
N ALA A 39 4.85 -4.35 -12.57
CA ALA A 39 5.85 -4.25 -11.52
C ALA A 39 5.36 -4.93 -10.24
N THR A 40 4.12 -4.62 -9.85
CA THR A 40 3.62 -4.93 -8.51
C THR A 40 2.15 -5.35 -8.55
N ALA A 41 1.82 -6.39 -7.79
CA ALA A 41 0.48 -6.84 -7.48
C ALA A 41 0.06 -6.31 -6.11
N CYS A 42 -0.91 -5.41 -6.07
CA CYS A 42 -1.41 -4.81 -4.83
C CYS A 42 -2.74 -5.45 -4.40
N VAL A 43 -2.79 -6.00 -3.19
CA VAL A 43 -3.97 -6.73 -2.68
C VAL A 43 -4.29 -6.39 -1.22
N ASN A 44 -5.51 -6.72 -0.79
CA ASN A 44 -5.86 -6.72 0.63
C ASN A 44 -5.02 -7.75 1.40
N PRO A 45 -4.69 -7.52 2.69
CA PRO A 45 -3.79 -8.38 3.47
C PRO A 45 -4.20 -9.86 3.50
N VAL A 46 -5.51 -10.13 3.52
CA VAL A 46 -6.06 -11.49 3.52
C VAL A 46 -5.69 -12.31 2.29
N ASN A 47 -5.37 -11.66 1.17
CA ASN A 47 -5.07 -12.29 -0.11
C ASN A 47 -3.57 -12.40 -0.41
N VAL A 48 -2.70 -11.92 0.49
CA VAL A 48 -1.24 -11.89 0.28
C VAL A 48 -0.68 -13.30 0.10
N SER A 49 -1.00 -14.25 0.98
CA SER A 49 -0.47 -15.62 0.91
C SER A 49 -0.80 -16.31 -0.41
N LEU A 50 -2.07 -16.22 -0.85
CA LEU A 50 -2.51 -16.81 -2.13
C LEU A 50 -1.82 -16.12 -3.31
N THR A 51 -1.68 -14.80 -3.27
CA THR A 51 -0.99 -14.03 -4.30
C THR A 51 0.49 -14.40 -4.38
N ALA A 52 1.16 -14.58 -3.23
CA ALA A 52 2.56 -15.02 -3.15
C ALA A 52 2.76 -16.43 -3.70
N GLU A 53 1.85 -17.35 -3.41
CA GLU A 53 1.86 -18.69 -4.01
C GLU A 53 1.71 -18.63 -5.53
N LEU A 54 0.70 -17.90 -6.00
CA LEU A 54 0.40 -17.79 -7.43
C LEU A 54 1.52 -17.08 -8.20
N LEU A 55 2.18 -16.08 -7.62
CA LEU A 55 3.26 -15.32 -8.28
C LEU A 55 4.67 -15.89 -8.00
N LYS A 56 4.78 -17.03 -7.33
CA LYS A 56 6.06 -17.68 -7.02
C LYS A 56 6.91 -17.89 -8.28
N GLY A 57 8.19 -17.52 -8.18
CA GLY A 57 9.16 -17.65 -9.28
C GLY A 57 9.09 -16.53 -10.33
N THR A 58 8.23 -15.53 -10.14
CA THR A 58 8.23 -14.30 -10.94
C THR A 58 9.07 -13.21 -10.27
N ASN A 59 9.31 -12.12 -10.98
CA ASN A 59 9.94 -10.90 -10.45
C ASN A 59 8.91 -9.79 -10.17
N ILE A 60 7.67 -10.18 -9.89
CA ILE A 60 6.57 -9.25 -9.58
C ILE A 60 6.53 -9.06 -8.07
N ASP A 61 6.58 -7.79 -7.64
CA ASP A 61 6.44 -7.43 -6.24
C ASP A 61 5.01 -7.59 -5.74
N ILE A 62 4.83 -7.78 -4.43
CA ILE A 62 3.51 -7.92 -3.80
C ILE A 62 3.35 -6.80 -2.78
N SER A 63 2.39 -5.92 -3.02
CA SER A 63 2.04 -4.81 -2.14
C SER A 63 0.80 -5.17 -1.32
N ALA A 64 0.88 -4.96 -0.01
CA ALA A 64 -0.25 -5.17 0.90
C ALA A 64 -0.80 -3.83 1.41
N SER A 65 -2.13 -3.67 1.32
CA SER A 65 -2.82 -2.47 1.80
C SER A 65 -3.05 -2.52 3.32
N ILE A 66 -2.48 -1.58 4.09
CA ILE A 66 -2.50 -1.61 5.57
C ILE A 66 -3.33 -0.46 6.15
N GLY A 67 -4.21 -0.80 7.11
CA GLY A 67 -5.14 0.16 7.68
C GLY A 67 -6.09 0.78 6.64
N PHE A 68 -6.24 0.15 5.48
CA PHE A 68 -6.98 0.62 4.32
C PHE A 68 -8.50 0.43 4.49
N PRO A 69 -9.36 1.29 3.91
CA PRO A 69 -9.03 2.51 3.15
C PRO A 69 -8.90 3.77 4.00
N PHE A 70 -9.32 3.76 5.26
CA PHE A 70 -9.53 5.00 6.02
C PHE A 70 -8.37 5.43 6.94
N GLY A 71 -7.41 4.55 7.21
CA GLY A 71 -6.29 4.84 8.10
C GLY A 71 -6.69 5.08 9.56
N SER A 72 -7.93 4.77 9.94
CA SER A 72 -8.55 5.01 11.25
C SER A 72 -8.38 3.86 12.25
N HIS A 73 -7.66 2.80 11.86
CA HIS A 73 -7.25 1.73 12.76
C HIS A 73 -6.28 2.26 13.83
N ILE A 74 -6.30 1.65 15.02
CA ILE A 74 -5.30 1.93 16.05
C ILE A 74 -3.91 1.48 15.58
N PRO A 75 -2.82 2.18 15.96
CA PRO A 75 -1.47 1.90 15.46
C PRO A 75 -1.02 0.45 15.66
N GLU A 76 -1.37 -0.17 16.79
CA GLU A 76 -1.00 -1.53 17.13
C GLU A 76 -1.57 -2.55 16.13
N VAL A 77 -2.77 -2.29 15.61
CA VAL A 77 -3.40 -3.13 14.59
C VAL A 77 -2.70 -2.96 13.24
N LYS A 78 -2.36 -1.73 12.84
CA LYS A 78 -1.61 -1.50 11.60
C LYS A 78 -0.24 -2.18 11.62
N VAL A 79 0.44 -2.13 12.77
CA VAL A 79 1.73 -2.81 12.99
C VAL A 79 1.58 -4.32 12.86
N LEU A 80 0.54 -4.90 13.48
CA LEU A 80 0.25 -6.32 13.37
C LEU A 80 -0.05 -6.73 11.93
N GLU A 81 -0.93 -5.99 11.23
CA GLU A 81 -1.26 -6.25 9.83
C GLU A 81 -0.02 -6.20 8.94
N ALA A 82 0.81 -5.16 9.06
CA ALA A 82 2.02 -5.00 8.26
C ALA A 82 3.00 -6.16 8.49
N LYS A 83 3.26 -6.48 9.77
CA LYS A 83 4.13 -7.61 10.12
C LYS A 83 3.63 -8.92 9.53
N ARG A 84 2.32 -9.20 9.65
CA ARG A 84 1.71 -10.42 9.10
C ARG A 84 1.76 -10.45 7.58
N ALA A 85 1.55 -9.31 6.90
CA ALA A 85 1.65 -9.23 5.45
C ALA A 85 3.06 -9.57 4.96
N ILE A 86 4.11 -9.05 5.61
CA ILE A 86 5.50 -9.43 5.29
C ILE A 86 5.73 -10.93 5.49
N GLU A 87 5.28 -11.49 6.62
CA GLU A 87 5.39 -12.94 6.89
C GLU A 87 4.64 -13.81 5.86
N MET A 88 3.56 -13.28 5.27
CA MET A 88 2.77 -13.92 4.22
C MET A 88 3.38 -13.78 2.82
N GLY A 89 4.42 -12.97 2.64
CA GLY A 89 5.14 -12.80 1.38
C GLY A 89 4.94 -11.46 0.67
N ALA A 90 4.37 -10.44 1.34
CA ALA A 90 4.39 -9.09 0.80
C ALA A 90 5.85 -8.57 0.71
N THR A 91 6.19 -7.92 -0.39
CA THR A 91 7.50 -7.27 -0.61
C THR A 91 7.42 -5.75 -0.49
N GLN A 92 6.22 -5.18 -0.42
CA GLN A 92 5.93 -3.76 -0.21
C GLN A 92 4.70 -3.59 0.70
N ILE A 93 4.64 -2.47 1.42
CA ILE A 93 3.50 -2.07 2.23
C ILE A 93 2.92 -0.74 1.75
N ASP A 94 1.61 -0.68 1.53
CA ASP A 94 0.87 0.54 1.20
C ASP A 94 -0.08 0.88 2.37
N MET A 95 0.38 1.74 3.29
CA MET A 95 -0.39 2.10 4.48
C MET A 95 -1.19 3.40 4.29
N VAL A 96 -2.39 3.48 4.88
CA VAL A 96 -3.13 4.75 4.94
C VAL A 96 -2.76 5.53 6.20
N ILE A 97 -2.41 6.81 6.02
CA ILE A 97 -2.07 7.73 7.11
C ILE A 97 -3.25 7.88 8.09
N ASN A 98 -2.98 8.17 9.36
CA ASN A 98 -4.04 8.56 10.28
C ASN A 98 -4.55 9.97 9.93
N ILE A 99 -5.56 10.02 9.05
CA ILE A 99 -6.17 11.26 8.53
C ILE A 99 -6.70 12.11 9.68
N GLY A 100 -7.45 11.52 10.61
CA GLY A 100 -8.04 12.24 11.74
C GLY A 100 -7.00 12.90 12.64
N ALA A 101 -5.91 12.20 12.97
CA ALA A 101 -4.80 12.76 13.73
C ALA A 101 -4.09 13.88 12.96
N LEU A 102 -3.87 13.70 11.66
CA LEU A 102 -3.27 14.73 10.82
C LEU A 102 -4.12 15.99 10.80
N LYS A 103 -5.43 15.89 10.55
CA LYS A 103 -6.36 17.04 10.56
C LYS A 103 -6.43 17.72 11.93
N SER A 104 -6.30 16.96 13.01
CA SER A 104 -6.28 17.47 14.38
C SER A 104 -4.94 18.14 14.77
N GLY A 105 -3.97 18.24 13.86
CA GLY A 105 -2.64 18.76 14.16
C GLY A 105 -1.81 17.86 15.11
N LYS A 106 -2.25 16.62 15.34
CA LYS A 106 -1.61 15.64 16.22
C LYS A 106 -0.45 14.96 15.50
N ASN A 107 0.52 15.76 15.09
CA ASN A 107 1.64 15.35 14.28
C ASN A 107 2.38 14.16 14.93
N GLU A 108 2.79 14.25 16.18
CA GLU A 108 3.57 13.17 16.81
C GLU A 108 2.89 11.79 16.76
N ILE A 109 1.54 11.75 16.84
CA ILE A 109 0.77 10.51 16.68
C ILE A 109 0.90 9.98 15.25
N VAL A 110 0.75 10.83 14.24
CA VAL A 110 0.93 10.46 12.82
C VAL A 110 2.35 9.94 12.56
N PHE A 111 3.37 10.61 13.09
CA PHE A 111 4.75 10.18 12.91
C PHE A 111 5.01 8.81 13.53
N LYS A 112 4.57 8.60 14.78
CA LYS A 112 4.73 7.31 15.46
C LYS A 112 3.97 6.18 14.77
N ASP A 113 2.76 6.45 14.27
CA ASP A 113 1.95 5.49 13.50
C ASP A 113 2.71 5.00 12.26
N ILE A 114 3.22 5.93 11.43
CA ILE A 114 4.00 5.60 10.24
C ILE A 114 5.30 4.88 10.62
N LYS A 115 6.03 5.41 11.61
CA LYS A 115 7.33 4.86 12.02
C LYS A 115 7.22 3.43 12.51
N ALA A 116 6.17 3.11 13.28
CA ALA A 116 5.95 1.77 13.80
C ALA A 116 5.70 0.75 12.67
N VAL A 117 4.95 1.14 11.63
CA VAL A 117 4.75 0.29 10.43
C VAL A 117 6.06 0.10 9.67
N VAL A 118 6.83 1.18 9.45
CA VAL A 118 8.17 1.09 8.81
C VAL A 118 9.08 0.14 9.56
N ASP A 119 9.14 0.23 10.89
CA ASP A 119 10.05 -0.55 11.72
C ASP A 119 9.79 -2.06 11.63
N VAL A 120 8.52 -2.48 11.52
CA VAL A 120 8.18 -3.90 11.38
C VAL A 120 8.21 -4.41 9.94
N SER A 121 8.33 -3.52 8.96
CA SER A 121 8.39 -3.87 7.54
C SER A 121 9.79 -4.31 7.09
N GLY A 122 10.81 -4.14 7.94
CA GLY A 122 12.19 -4.52 7.64
C GLY A 122 12.73 -3.76 6.42
N ASN A 123 13.14 -4.51 5.39
CA ASN A 123 13.64 -3.92 4.14
C ASN A 123 12.54 -3.63 3.11
N ALA A 124 11.30 -4.06 3.36
CA ALA A 124 10.20 -3.80 2.44
C ALA A 124 9.90 -2.29 2.44
N PRO A 125 9.83 -1.63 1.27
CA PRO A 125 9.43 -0.24 1.19
C PRO A 125 8.01 -0.06 1.74
N VAL A 126 7.83 1.03 2.48
CA VAL A 126 6.52 1.47 2.96
C VAL A 126 6.12 2.72 2.20
N LYS A 127 4.94 2.66 1.58
CA LYS A 127 4.27 3.78 0.92
C LYS A 127 3.15 4.29 1.82
N VAL A 128 3.11 5.60 2.05
CA VAL A 128 2.08 6.26 2.85
C VAL A 128 1.06 6.92 1.93
N ILE A 129 -0.17 6.43 1.95
CA ILE A 129 -1.33 6.99 1.27
C ILE A 129 -1.90 8.11 2.14
N LEU A 130 -1.94 9.33 1.60
CA LEU A 130 -2.40 10.52 2.31
C LEU A 130 -3.92 10.71 2.31
N GLU A 131 -4.60 10.11 1.34
CA GLU A 131 -6.02 10.36 1.06
C GLU A 131 -6.33 11.84 0.82
N ASN A 132 -5.71 12.37 -0.25
CA ASN A 132 -5.74 13.80 -0.57
C ASN A 132 -7.15 14.42 -0.67
N GLY A 133 -8.19 13.61 -0.93
CA GLY A 133 -9.58 14.08 -0.95
C GLY A 133 -10.07 14.66 0.40
N PHE A 134 -9.44 14.31 1.51
CA PHE A 134 -9.78 14.85 2.84
C PHE A 134 -8.85 15.96 3.33
N LEU A 135 -7.79 16.27 2.59
CA LEU A 135 -6.70 17.12 3.06
C LEU A 135 -6.61 18.43 2.27
N ASN A 136 -6.37 19.54 2.97
CA ASN A 136 -5.92 20.79 2.35
C ASN A 136 -4.41 20.74 2.06
N ASP A 137 -3.89 21.73 1.32
CA ASP A 137 -2.50 21.71 0.88
C ASP A 137 -1.48 21.77 2.03
N GLU A 138 -1.79 22.49 3.12
CA GLU A 138 -0.94 22.51 4.30
C GLU A 138 -0.89 21.13 4.97
N GLU A 139 -2.04 20.47 5.12
CA GLU A 139 -2.16 19.12 5.66
C GLU A 139 -1.40 18.10 4.81
N LYS A 140 -1.49 18.20 3.47
CA LYS A 140 -0.72 17.35 2.54
C LYS A 140 0.78 17.55 2.75
N VAL A 141 1.25 18.80 2.81
CA VAL A 141 2.67 19.11 3.06
C VAL A 141 3.13 18.55 4.41
N ARG A 142 2.32 18.69 5.47
CA ARG A 142 2.63 18.08 6.77
C ARG A 142 2.70 16.56 6.66
N GLY A 143 1.71 15.91 6.05
CA GLY A 143 1.69 14.46 5.82
C GLY A 143 2.96 13.96 5.12
N CYS A 144 3.35 14.62 4.01
CA CYS A 144 4.58 14.31 3.29
C CYS A 144 5.82 14.42 4.18
N ARG A 145 5.95 15.51 4.96
CA ARG A 145 7.10 15.70 5.86
C ARG A 145 7.21 14.59 6.91
N MET A 146 6.07 14.10 7.41
CA MET A 146 6.04 13.05 8.42
C MET A 146 6.48 11.71 7.85
N ALA A 147 5.97 11.36 6.68
CA ALA A 147 6.37 10.16 5.96
C ALA A 147 7.86 10.18 5.56
N LEU A 148 8.36 11.30 5.03
CA LEU A 148 9.78 11.41 4.66
C LEU A 148 10.72 11.24 5.86
N ARG A 149 10.33 11.71 7.05
CA ARG A 149 11.12 11.56 8.28
C ARG A 149 11.25 10.12 8.77
N THR A 150 10.38 9.20 8.33
CA THR A 150 10.46 7.78 8.70
C THR A 150 11.26 6.96 7.69
N GLY A 151 11.69 7.55 6.57
CA GLY A 151 12.28 6.81 5.44
C GLY A 151 11.24 6.16 4.53
N SER A 152 9.95 6.39 4.77
CA SER A 152 8.87 5.93 3.88
C SER A 152 8.73 6.81 2.64
N ILE A 153 8.10 6.26 1.61
CA ILE A 153 7.74 6.96 0.36
C ILE A 153 6.29 7.42 0.48
N VAL A 154 5.93 8.53 -0.16
CA VAL A 154 4.56 9.06 -0.15
C VAL A 154 3.85 8.70 -1.44
N SER A 155 2.62 8.16 -1.33
CA SER A 155 1.67 8.11 -2.44
C SER A 155 0.78 9.34 -2.41
N SER A 156 0.69 10.06 -3.52
CA SER A 156 -0.18 11.22 -3.69
C SER A 156 -1.59 10.87 -4.19
N THR A 157 -1.91 9.59 -4.37
CA THR A 157 -3.23 9.14 -4.84
C THR A 157 -4.20 8.91 -3.68
N GLY A 158 -5.50 9.07 -3.93
CA GLY A 158 -6.55 8.61 -3.02
C GLY A 158 -6.72 7.09 -3.09
N THR A 159 -7.31 6.48 -2.07
CA THR A 159 -7.68 5.06 -1.96
C THR A 159 -8.85 4.69 -2.88
N VAL A 160 -8.95 5.31 -4.06
CA VAL A 160 -10.12 5.22 -4.94
C VAL A 160 -10.40 3.76 -5.31
N VAL A 161 -11.26 3.13 -4.52
CA VAL A 161 -12.11 2.04 -4.93
C VAL A 161 -13.10 2.71 -5.86
N ILE A 162 -12.87 2.64 -7.18
CA ILE A 162 -13.85 3.10 -8.16
C ILE A 162 -15.05 2.15 -8.06
N LEU A 163 -16.00 2.52 -7.18
CA LEU A 163 -17.37 2.03 -7.20
C LEU A 163 -18.16 3.00 -8.09
N TRP A 164 -18.10 2.79 -9.39
CA TRP A 164 -19.10 3.25 -10.35
C TRP A 164 -19.28 2.18 -11.41
#